data_AF-X6GWN8-F1
#
_entry.id   AF-X6GWN8-F1
#
_cell.length_a   1.000
_cell.length_b   1.000
_cell.length_c   1.000
_cell.angle_alpha   90.00
_cell.angle_beta   90.00
_cell.angle_gamma   90.00
#
_symmetry.space_group_name_H-M   'P 1'
#
loop_
_entity.id
_entity.type
_entity.pdbx_description
1 polymer ?
#
loop_
_entity_poly.entity_id
_entity_poly.type
_entity_poly.pdbx_seq_one_letter_code
_entity_poly.pdbx_strand_id
1 'polypeptide(L)'
;MQQGDIIRRTPALERLLETVHPFYLNADYRYFMVLTQTCDLVSRDGAIATPYISLCAIRPLQEVINREAKKYQTNNVLKKANAITEQGQSRVRMFLKSLLNNNNHEYFYVHEQVNKGIGDRMCAFLRLSISLKTEHYAIVKKARILSLKPEFQAKLGWLVGNIYSRVGTDDWVPRALPENEWNELIENIVKENVVTLNDKKVESVKKNTPADVVDAWDTVTAREAVNGAQGRKLKDEVIEIVTTVLRDANIIPEDLMGKAVLNLQQSPELKAKVRN
;
A
#
# COMPACT_ATOMS: atom_id res chain seq x y z
N MET A 1 -21.97 26.21 6.65
CA MET A 1 -20.65 25.55 6.60
C MET A 1 -20.46 25.06 5.19
N GLN A 2 -19.22 24.81 4.78
CA GLN A 2 -18.86 24.32 3.46
C GLN A 2 -17.94 23.10 3.58
N GLN A 3 -17.94 22.26 2.55
CA GLN A 3 -16.94 21.21 2.42
C GLN A 3 -15.54 21.85 2.39
N GLY A 4 -14.58 21.28 3.12
CA GLY A 4 -13.25 21.85 3.26
C GLY A 4 -13.14 23.00 4.28
N ASP A 5 -14.20 23.32 5.03
CA ASP A 5 -14.05 24.16 6.23
C ASP A 5 -13.05 23.49 7.19
N ILE A 6 -12.07 24.24 7.69
CA ILE A 6 -11.11 23.79 8.70
C ILE A 6 -11.61 24.22 10.07
N ILE A 7 -11.76 23.23 10.94
CA ILE A 7 -12.31 23.35 12.29
C ILE A 7 -11.16 23.23 13.28
N ARG A 8 -11.01 24.21 14.15
CA ARG A 8 -10.05 24.13 15.26
C ARG A 8 -10.70 23.44 16.45
N ARG A 9 -9.92 22.64 17.17
CA ARG A 9 -10.36 22.10 18.45
C ARG A 9 -10.57 23.24 19.46
N THR A 10 -11.81 23.42 19.91
CA THR A 10 -12.22 24.41 20.90
C THR A 10 -12.76 23.70 22.14
N PRO A 11 -12.83 24.34 23.31
CA PRO A 11 -13.37 23.70 24.52
C PRO A 11 -14.80 23.15 24.34
N ALA A 12 -15.62 23.80 23.50
CA ALA A 12 -16.96 23.31 23.17
C ALA A 12 -16.91 22.04 22.30
N LEU A 13 -15.98 21.98 21.34
CA LEU A 13 -15.78 20.80 20.51
C LEU A 13 -15.12 19.66 21.31
N GLU A 14 -14.22 19.95 22.24
CA GLU A 14 -13.60 18.95 23.12
C GLU A 14 -14.65 18.24 23.98
N ARG A 15 -15.53 18.98 24.65
CA ARG A 15 -16.64 18.38 25.41
C ARG A 15 -17.54 17.50 24.56
N LEU A 16 -17.76 17.88 23.29
CA LEU A 16 -18.50 17.03 22.36
C LEU A 16 -17.71 15.75 22.04
N LEU A 17 -16.44 15.88 21.65
CA LEU A 17 -15.59 14.75 21.28
C LEU A 17 -15.38 13.78 22.45
N GLU A 18 -15.32 14.25 23.69
CA GLU A 18 -15.23 13.42 24.88
C GLU A 18 -16.38 12.40 24.96
N THR A 19 -17.59 12.83 24.60
CA THR A 19 -18.78 11.98 24.62
C THR A 19 -18.86 11.05 23.42
N VAL A 20 -18.56 11.53 22.21
CA VAL A 20 -18.85 10.78 20.98
C VAL A 20 -17.64 10.10 20.34
N HIS A 21 -16.44 10.65 20.50
CA HIS A 21 -15.22 10.23 19.81
C HIS A 21 -13.94 10.52 20.65
N PRO A 22 -13.81 9.99 21.88
CA PRO A 22 -12.80 10.42 22.87
C PRO A 22 -11.35 10.22 22.39
N PHE A 23 -11.11 9.28 21.49
CA PHE A 23 -9.80 9.06 20.86
C PHE A 23 -9.22 10.34 20.22
N TYR A 24 -10.06 11.25 19.73
CA TYR A 24 -9.65 12.49 19.07
C TYR A 24 -9.36 13.65 20.03
N LEU A 25 -9.37 13.39 21.35
CA LEU A 25 -8.89 14.35 22.36
C LEU A 25 -7.36 14.40 22.47
N ASN A 26 -6.66 13.40 21.91
CA ASN A 26 -5.20 13.40 21.88
C ASN A 26 -4.66 14.71 21.25
N ALA A 27 -3.60 15.27 21.83
CA ALA A 27 -2.98 16.54 21.44
C ALA A 27 -2.61 16.63 19.95
N ASP A 28 -2.40 15.49 19.28
CA ASP A 28 -2.13 15.42 17.84
C ASP A 28 -3.31 15.89 16.96
N TYR A 29 -4.54 15.83 17.48
CA TYR A 29 -5.77 16.17 16.76
C TYR A 29 -6.23 17.60 17.08
N ARG A 30 -5.45 18.59 16.61
CA ARG A 30 -5.72 20.02 16.84
C ARG A 30 -6.73 20.60 15.85
N TYR A 31 -6.82 20.03 14.66
CA TYR A 31 -7.67 20.52 13.58
C TYR A 31 -8.41 19.37 12.88
N PHE A 32 -9.55 19.71 12.30
CA PHE A 32 -10.36 18.83 11.50
C PHE A 32 -10.77 19.51 10.20
N MET A 33 -11.07 18.73 9.16
CA MET A 33 -11.61 19.21 7.89
C MET A 33 -13.00 18.66 7.68
N VAL A 34 -13.94 19.50 7.24
CA VAL A 34 -15.29 19.07 6.88
C VAL A 34 -15.26 18.29 5.55
N LEU A 35 -15.75 17.05 5.57
CA LEU A 35 -15.87 16.20 4.39
C LEU A 35 -17.26 16.24 3.77
N THR A 36 -18.31 16.50 4.55
CA THR A 36 -19.69 16.58 4.05
C THR A 36 -19.81 17.66 2.98
N GLN A 37 -20.58 17.35 1.93
CA GLN A 37 -20.76 18.25 0.79
C GLN A 37 -21.45 19.55 1.19
N THR A 38 -21.09 20.65 0.53
CA THR A 38 -21.62 21.98 0.85
C THR A 38 -23.15 22.04 0.70
N CYS A 39 -23.72 21.41 -0.33
CA CYS A 39 -25.17 21.39 -0.57
C CYS A 39 -25.95 20.78 0.59
N ASP A 40 -25.36 19.82 1.30
CA ASP A 40 -25.98 19.13 2.43
C ASP A 40 -25.89 19.94 3.72
N LEU A 41 -24.98 20.92 3.79
CA LEU A 41 -24.68 21.76 4.96
C LEU A 41 -25.37 23.13 4.91
N VAL A 42 -26.10 23.44 3.84
CA VAL A 42 -26.92 24.65 3.74
C VAL A 42 -28.18 24.46 4.57
N SER A 43 -28.48 25.45 5.41
CA SER A 43 -29.75 25.47 6.13
C SER A 43 -30.84 26.05 5.23
N ARG A 44 -31.92 25.30 5.03
CA ARG A 44 -33.16 25.74 4.37
C ARG A 44 -34.25 25.71 5.41
N ASP A 45 -34.87 26.85 5.69
CA ASP A 45 -35.92 26.99 6.71
C ASP A 45 -35.53 26.49 8.11
N GLY A 46 -34.25 26.65 8.48
CA GLY A 46 -33.72 26.21 9.77
C GLY A 46 -33.32 24.73 9.83
N ALA A 47 -33.64 23.92 8.82
CA ALA A 47 -33.25 22.52 8.73
C ALA A 47 -32.01 22.32 7.84
N ILE A 48 -31.20 21.31 8.15
CA ILE A 48 -30.03 20.90 7.38
C ILE A 48 -30.34 19.52 6.78
N ALA A 49 -30.01 19.32 5.50
CA ALA A 49 -30.45 18.15 4.74
C ALA A 49 -29.82 16.83 5.24
N THR A 50 -28.55 16.87 5.66
CA THR A 50 -27.86 15.68 6.17
C THR A 50 -28.14 15.46 7.66
N PRO A 51 -28.27 14.20 8.12
CA PRO A 51 -28.31 13.86 9.55
C PRO A 51 -26.93 13.92 10.23
N TYR A 52 -25.84 13.87 9.45
CA TYR A 52 -24.48 13.82 9.95
C TYR A 52 -23.53 14.78 9.23
N ILE A 53 -22.60 15.34 9.99
CA ILE A 53 -21.46 16.14 9.55
C ILE A 53 -20.21 15.27 9.71
N SER A 54 -19.63 14.88 8.59
CA SER A 54 -18.38 14.12 8.53
C SER A 54 -17.19 15.07 8.61
N LEU A 55 -16.30 14.80 9.56
CA LEU A 55 -15.04 15.51 9.75
C LEU A 55 -13.88 14.52 9.60
N CYS A 56 -12.75 14.92 9.04
CA CYS A 56 -11.52 14.13 9.12
C CYS A 56 -10.43 14.83 9.91
N ALA A 57 -9.55 14.04 10.52
CA ALA A 57 -8.42 14.55 11.27
C ALA A 57 -7.39 15.22 10.36
N ILE A 58 -6.90 16.39 10.77
CA ILE A 58 -5.73 17.04 10.19
C ILE A 58 -4.55 16.85 11.14
N ARG A 59 -3.43 16.31 10.64
CA ARG A 59 -2.20 16.09 11.40
C ARG A 59 -0.99 16.72 10.70
N PRO A 60 0.15 16.89 11.40
CA PRO A 60 1.37 17.39 10.79
C PRO A 60 1.80 16.58 9.58
N LEU A 61 2.30 17.25 8.54
CA LEU A 61 2.83 16.61 7.33
C LEU A 61 3.93 15.59 7.66
N GLN A 62 4.72 15.84 8.70
CA GLN A 62 5.78 14.95 9.15
C GLN A 62 5.28 13.53 9.43
N GLU A 63 4.07 13.37 9.99
CA GLU A 63 3.47 12.07 10.24
C GLU A 63 3.24 11.27 8.95
N VAL A 64 2.83 11.96 7.89
CA VAL A 64 2.61 11.34 6.58
C VAL A 64 3.94 10.96 5.94
N ILE A 65 4.94 11.84 6.00
CA ILE A 65 6.29 11.57 5.46
C ILE A 65 6.94 10.38 6.19
N ASN A 66 6.85 10.34 7.52
CA ASN A 66 7.39 9.24 8.32
C ASN A 66 6.72 7.90 7.96
N ARG A 67 5.41 7.88 7.75
CA ARG A 67 4.67 6.69 7.31
C ARG A 67 5.11 6.22 5.93
N GLU A 68 5.31 7.15 5.00
CA GLU A 68 5.76 6.81 3.65
C GLU A 68 7.20 6.30 3.66
N ALA A 69 8.10 6.96 4.39
CA ALA A 69 9.50 6.58 4.50
C ALA A 69 9.68 5.18 5.10
N LYS A 70 8.85 4.80 6.09
CA LYS A 70 8.85 3.46 6.70
C LYS A 70 8.67 2.32 5.69
N LYS A 71 7.96 2.55 4.57
CA LYS A 71 7.80 1.55 3.50
C LYS A 71 9.11 1.17 2.82
N TYR A 72 10.11 2.06 2.89
CA TYR A 72 11.42 1.90 2.25
C TYR A 72 12.54 1.59 3.25
N GLN A 73 12.23 1.52 4.54
CA GLN A 73 13.16 1.09 5.60
C GLN A 73 13.21 -0.45 5.66
N THR A 74 13.80 -1.06 4.64
CA THR A 74 13.72 -2.51 4.40
C THR A 74 14.49 -3.37 5.41
N ASN A 75 15.49 -2.81 6.09
CA ASN A 75 16.32 -3.54 7.06
C ASN A 75 16.42 -2.81 8.42
N ASN A 76 16.92 -3.51 9.44
CA ASN A 76 17.01 -2.99 10.80
C ASN A 76 17.97 -1.80 10.95
N VAL A 77 19.02 -1.71 10.12
CA VAL A 77 19.95 -0.57 10.14
C VAL A 77 19.21 0.70 9.70
N LEU A 78 18.49 0.64 8.57
CA LEU A 78 17.70 1.74 8.05
C LEU A 78 16.58 2.16 9.01
N LYS A 79 15.87 1.20 9.61
CA LYS A 79 14.83 1.47 10.63
C LYS A 79 15.41 2.19 11.85
N LYS A 80 16.52 1.71 12.40
CA LYS A 80 17.17 2.31 13.58
C LYS A 80 17.76 3.68 13.28
N ALA A 81 18.33 3.87 12.11
CA ALA A 81 18.88 5.16 11.67
C ALA A 81 17.81 6.16 11.22
N ASN A 82 16.54 5.74 11.13
CA ASN A 82 15.46 6.49 10.49
C ASN A 82 15.86 7.01 9.08
N ALA A 83 16.57 6.16 8.33
CA ALA A 83 17.15 6.51 7.03
C ALA A 83 16.51 5.68 5.91
N ILE A 84 16.57 6.20 4.69
CA ILE A 84 16.15 5.50 3.47
C ILE A 84 17.29 5.55 2.45
N THR A 85 17.31 4.59 1.54
CA THR A 85 18.24 4.61 0.40
C THR A 85 17.90 5.73 -0.57
N GLU A 86 18.80 6.06 -1.50
CA GLU A 86 18.53 7.04 -2.57
C GLU A 86 17.30 6.66 -3.41
N GLN A 87 17.13 5.37 -3.69
CA GLN A 87 15.93 4.87 -4.37
C GLN A 87 14.67 5.15 -3.54
N GLY A 88 14.70 4.89 -2.23
CA GLY A 88 13.61 5.23 -1.31
C GLY A 88 13.33 6.73 -1.29
N GLN A 89 14.37 7.57 -1.28
CA GLN A 89 14.24 9.02 -1.33
C GLN A 89 13.55 9.49 -2.62
N SER A 90 13.92 8.93 -3.77
CA SER A 90 13.27 9.21 -5.05
C SER A 90 11.76 8.90 -4.99
N ARG A 91 11.39 7.75 -4.41
CA ARG A 91 9.99 7.34 -4.22
C ARG A 91 9.23 8.27 -3.27
N VAL A 92 9.81 8.60 -2.11
CA VAL A 92 9.22 9.57 -1.15
C VAL A 92 9.06 10.94 -1.80
N ARG A 93 10.00 11.38 -2.63
CA ARG A 93 9.90 12.65 -3.38
C ARG A 93 8.75 12.63 -4.39
N MET A 94 8.56 11.52 -5.11
CA MET A 94 7.41 11.36 -6.01
C MET A 94 6.09 11.39 -5.24
N PHE A 95 6.01 10.67 -4.12
CA PHE A 95 4.85 10.70 -3.22
C PHE A 95 4.57 12.12 -2.75
N LEU A 96 5.58 12.84 -2.27
CA LEU A 96 5.43 14.21 -1.77
C LEU A 96 4.96 15.17 -2.86
N LYS A 97 5.49 15.05 -4.09
CA LYS A 97 4.99 15.82 -5.24
C LYS A 97 3.50 15.56 -5.51
N SER A 98 3.06 14.30 -5.45
CA SER A 98 1.64 13.96 -5.62
C SER A 98 0.79 14.54 -4.47
N LEU A 99 1.26 14.41 -3.23
CA LEU A 99 0.60 14.90 -2.04
C LEU A 99 0.42 16.42 -2.04
N LEU A 100 1.49 17.18 -2.31
CA LEU A 100 1.47 18.65 -2.30
C LEU A 100 0.55 19.22 -3.40
N ASN A 101 0.35 18.47 -4.48
CA ASN A 101 -0.60 18.80 -5.55
C ASN A 101 -2.01 18.26 -5.30
N ASN A 102 -2.30 17.70 -4.12
CA ASN A 102 -3.59 17.09 -3.78
C ASN A 102 -4.04 16.00 -4.78
N ASN A 103 -3.09 15.23 -5.30
CA ASN A 103 -3.35 14.09 -6.19
C ASN A 103 -3.29 12.74 -5.46
N ASN A 104 -3.06 12.75 -4.15
CA ASN A 104 -3.07 11.54 -3.34
C ASN A 104 -4.50 11.23 -2.85
N HIS A 105 -4.92 9.96 -2.95
CA HIS A 105 -6.28 9.53 -2.59
C HIS A 105 -6.53 9.38 -1.08
N GLU A 106 -5.49 9.27 -0.25
CA GLU A 106 -5.62 9.07 1.20
C GLU A 106 -5.54 10.40 1.98
N TYR A 107 -4.95 11.42 1.36
CA TYR A 107 -4.41 12.59 2.01
C TYR A 107 -4.77 13.86 1.25
N PHE A 108 -5.09 14.93 1.98
CA PHE A 108 -5.25 16.27 1.42
C PHE A 108 -4.27 17.22 2.09
N TYR A 109 -3.37 17.82 1.31
CA TYR A 109 -2.38 18.77 1.80
C TYR A 109 -2.99 20.11 2.16
N VAL A 110 -2.62 20.63 3.33
CA VAL A 110 -3.00 21.95 3.84
C VAL A 110 -1.73 22.74 4.11
N HIS A 111 -1.52 23.77 3.29
CA HIS A 111 -0.38 24.65 3.44
C HIS A 111 -0.48 25.49 4.71
N GLU A 112 0.68 25.83 5.30
CA GLU A 112 0.75 26.65 6.50
C GLU A 112 0.14 28.04 6.26
N GLN A 113 -0.58 28.55 7.25
CA GLN A 113 -1.26 29.84 7.24
C GLN A 113 -1.09 30.46 8.62
N VAL A 114 0.14 30.92 8.91
CA VAL A 114 0.55 31.43 10.23
C VAL A 114 -0.42 32.52 10.72
N ASN A 115 -0.76 33.48 9.85
CA ASN A 115 -1.68 34.58 10.15
C ASN A 115 -3.13 34.13 10.43
N LYS A 116 -3.47 32.88 10.13
CA LYS A 116 -4.82 32.32 10.28
C LYS A 116 -4.86 31.13 11.24
N GLY A 117 -3.79 30.94 12.03
CA GLY A 117 -3.73 29.97 13.12
C GLY A 117 -3.31 28.56 12.73
N ILE A 118 -2.78 28.33 11.52
CA ILE A 118 -2.13 27.07 11.12
C ILE A 118 -0.63 27.34 10.98
N GLY A 119 0.13 26.99 12.02
CA GLY A 119 1.56 27.31 12.11
C GLY A 119 2.49 26.40 11.30
N ASP A 120 2.05 25.19 10.96
CA ASP A 120 2.87 24.19 10.28
C ASP A 120 2.20 23.68 9.00
N ARG A 121 2.97 22.97 8.18
CA ARG A 121 2.45 22.19 7.05
C ARG A 121 1.66 20.99 7.58
N MET A 122 0.41 20.89 7.14
CA MET A 122 -0.53 19.91 7.66
C MET A 122 -1.08 19.03 6.54
N CYS A 123 -1.73 17.94 6.93
CA CYS A 123 -2.40 17.05 6.02
C CYS A 123 -3.68 16.49 6.64
N ALA A 124 -4.79 16.56 5.91
CA ALA A 124 -6.04 15.92 6.26
C ALA A 124 -6.02 14.44 5.86
N PHE A 125 -6.35 13.56 6.79
CA PHE A 125 -6.36 12.11 6.62
C PHE A 125 -7.76 11.70 6.20
N LEU A 126 -8.02 11.62 4.90
CA LEU A 126 -9.38 11.52 4.36
C LEU A 126 -10.13 10.26 4.84
N ARG A 127 -9.40 9.18 5.12
CA ARG A 127 -9.97 7.92 5.66
C ARG A 127 -10.15 7.91 7.18
N LEU A 128 -9.55 8.85 7.92
CA LEU A 128 -9.72 8.99 9.37
C LEU A 128 -10.86 9.99 9.64
N SER A 129 -12.07 9.56 9.30
CA SER A 129 -13.29 10.36 9.42
C SER A 129 -14.10 10.01 10.67
N ILE A 130 -14.66 11.03 11.31
CA ILE A 130 -15.69 10.93 12.35
C ILE A 130 -16.97 11.56 11.86
N SER A 131 -18.10 11.07 12.36
CA SER A 131 -19.42 11.63 12.09
C SER A 131 -19.99 12.27 13.34
N LEU A 132 -20.41 13.53 13.22
CA LEU A 132 -21.13 14.27 14.25
C LEU A 132 -22.58 14.45 13.83
N LYS A 133 -23.55 14.30 14.74
CA LYS A 133 -24.95 14.60 14.43
C LYS A 133 -25.15 16.07 14.08
N THR A 134 -26.13 16.36 13.25
CA THR A 134 -26.47 17.72 12.79
C THR A 134 -26.88 18.67 13.91
N GLU A 135 -27.36 18.18 15.05
CA GLU A 135 -27.59 19.00 16.25
C GLU A 135 -26.32 19.74 16.72
N HIS A 136 -25.14 19.22 16.41
CA HIS A 136 -23.85 19.82 16.75
C HIS A 136 -23.39 20.88 15.75
N TYR A 137 -24.16 21.16 14.69
CA TYR A 137 -23.77 22.07 13.61
C TYR A 137 -23.30 23.44 14.10
N ALA A 138 -24.02 24.03 15.06
CA ALA A 138 -23.67 25.34 15.60
C ALA A 138 -22.29 25.34 16.30
N ILE A 139 -21.95 24.25 17.00
CA ILE A 139 -20.65 24.09 17.68
C ILE A 139 -19.54 24.03 16.62
N VAL A 140 -19.71 23.18 15.61
CA VAL A 140 -18.72 22.99 14.55
C VAL A 140 -18.54 24.28 13.73
N LYS A 141 -19.64 24.94 13.37
CA LYS A 141 -19.63 26.21 12.62
C LYS A 141 -18.88 27.32 13.37
N LYS A 142 -19.06 27.43 14.68
CA LYS A 142 -18.35 28.40 15.53
C LYS A 142 -16.86 28.09 15.68
N ALA A 143 -16.49 26.81 15.60
CA ALA A 143 -15.10 26.35 15.70
C ALA A 143 -14.31 26.47 14.38
N ARG A 144 -14.97 26.87 13.28
CA ARG A 144 -14.33 27.10 11.98
C ARG A 144 -13.34 28.26 12.03
N ILE A 145 -12.15 28.04 11.47
CA ILE A 145 -11.10 29.07 11.34
C ILE A 145 -10.78 29.42 9.89
N LEU A 146 -10.98 28.49 8.95
CA LEU A 146 -10.65 28.65 7.54
C LEU A 146 -11.62 27.89 6.65
N SER A 147 -11.61 28.21 5.36
CA SER A 147 -12.31 27.48 4.31
C SER A 147 -11.40 27.32 3.11
N LEU A 148 -11.47 26.17 2.44
CA LEU A 148 -10.86 25.99 1.13
C LEU A 148 -11.51 26.92 0.11
N LYS A 149 -10.74 27.33 -0.90
CA LYS A 149 -11.27 28.02 -2.09
C LYS A 149 -12.08 27.03 -2.96
N PRO A 150 -13.02 27.50 -3.79
CA PRO A 150 -13.92 26.64 -4.57
C PRO A 150 -13.21 25.54 -5.39
N GLU A 151 -12.07 25.85 -6.01
CA GLU A 151 -11.30 24.90 -6.80
C GLU A 151 -10.75 23.74 -5.96
N PHE A 152 -10.34 24.01 -4.71
CA PHE A 152 -9.87 23.00 -3.77
C PHE A 152 -11.03 22.25 -3.12
N GLN A 153 -12.20 22.88 -2.94
CA GLN A 153 -13.41 22.20 -2.49
C GLN A 153 -13.85 21.15 -3.53
N ALA A 154 -13.85 21.50 -4.82
CA ALA A 154 -14.17 20.57 -5.89
C ALA A 154 -13.20 19.37 -5.93
N LYS A 155 -11.88 19.65 -5.78
CA LYS A 155 -10.86 18.59 -5.71
C LYS A 155 -11.06 17.67 -4.50
N LEU A 156 -11.36 18.24 -3.33
CA LEU A 156 -11.67 17.49 -2.12
C LEU A 156 -12.92 16.62 -2.33
N GLY A 157 -14.00 17.17 -2.89
CA GLY A 157 -15.22 16.45 -3.22
C GLY A 157 -14.96 15.26 -4.14
N TRP A 158 -14.13 15.43 -5.17
CA TRP A 158 -13.71 14.33 -6.06
C TRP A 158 -12.92 13.24 -5.31
N LEU A 159 -11.96 13.61 -4.45
CA LEU A 159 -11.17 12.66 -3.66
C LEU A 159 -12.06 11.87 -2.68
N VAL A 160 -12.95 12.56 -1.96
CA VAL A 160 -13.91 11.95 -1.04
C VAL A 160 -14.89 11.04 -1.78
N GLY A 161 -15.37 11.47 -2.95
CA GLY A 161 -16.19 10.64 -3.84
C GLY A 161 -15.47 9.33 -4.20
N ASN A 162 -14.20 9.37 -4.58
CA ASN A 162 -13.44 8.13 -4.87
C ASN A 162 -13.29 7.20 -3.66
N ILE A 163 -13.30 7.72 -2.43
CA ILE A 163 -13.18 6.89 -1.21
C ILE A 163 -14.52 6.25 -0.85
N TYR A 164 -15.61 7.03 -0.88
CA TYR A 164 -16.90 6.65 -0.30
C TYR A 164 -18.00 6.38 -1.33
N SER A 165 -17.90 6.93 -2.53
CA SER A 165 -18.78 6.62 -3.66
C SER A 165 -18.24 5.42 -4.43
N ARG A 166 -18.28 4.24 -3.79
CA ARG A 166 -18.28 3.00 -4.56
C ARG A 166 -19.66 2.88 -5.20
N VAL A 167 -19.72 2.99 -6.52
CA VAL A 167 -20.89 2.50 -7.25
C VAL A 167 -20.90 0.99 -7.02
N GLY A 168 -21.83 0.50 -6.20
CA GLY A 168 -22.04 -0.93 -6.04
C GLY A 168 -22.56 -1.46 -7.36
N THR A 169 -21.67 -2.03 -8.16
CA THR A 169 -22.07 -2.91 -9.25
C THR A 169 -22.39 -4.27 -8.65
N ASP A 170 -23.34 -5.00 -9.24
CA ASP A 170 -23.53 -6.39 -8.87
C ASP A 170 -22.23 -7.16 -9.11
N ASP A 171 -21.77 -7.87 -8.09
CA ASP A 171 -20.65 -8.80 -8.25
C ASP A 171 -21.09 -9.96 -9.15
N TRP A 172 -20.18 -10.46 -9.98
CA TRP A 172 -20.47 -11.58 -10.86
C TRP A 172 -20.87 -12.83 -10.09
N VAL A 173 -20.40 -13.00 -8.85
CA VAL A 173 -20.74 -14.15 -7.98
C VAL A 173 -21.44 -13.67 -6.71
N PRO A 174 -22.49 -14.37 -6.22
CA PRO A 174 -23.18 -15.49 -6.87
C PRO A 174 -24.30 -15.03 -7.82
N ARG A 175 -24.47 -13.71 -8.02
CA ARG A 175 -25.68 -13.15 -8.67
C ARG A 175 -25.71 -13.37 -10.18
N ALA A 176 -24.62 -13.12 -10.88
CA ALA A 176 -24.58 -13.23 -12.35
C ALA A 176 -24.13 -14.63 -12.81
N LEU A 177 -23.26 -15.27 -12.05
CA LEU A 177 -22.70 -16.60 -12.28
C LEU A 177 -22.50 -17.34 -10.95
N PRO A 178 -22.76 -18.67 -10.92
CA PRO A 178 -22.28 -19.55 -9.87
C PRO A 178 -20.75 -19.51 -9.73
N GLU A 179 -20.23 -19.74 -8.52
CA GLU A 179 -18.79 -19.64 -8.22
C GLU A 179 -17.93 -20.62 -9.05
N ASN A 180 -18.45 -21.80 -9.36
CA ASN A 180 -17.79 -22.78 -10.23
C ASN A 180 -17.67 -22.28 -11.68
N GLU A 181 -18.73 -21.69 -12.25
CA GLU A 181 -18.71 -21.15 -13.61
C GLU A 181 -17.82 -19.91 -13.71
N TRP A 182 -17.78 -19.09 -12.66
CA TRP A 182 -16.87 -17.96 -12.55
C TRP A 182 -15.40 -18.38 -12.52
N ASN A 183 -15.05 -19.40 -11.74
CA ASN A 183 -13.69 -19.93 -11.71
C ASN A 183 -13.30 -20.54 -13.05
N GLU A 184 -14.21 -21.24 -13.72
CA GLU A 184 -13.98 -21.78 -15.07
C GLU A 184 -13.76 -20.66 -16.11
N LEU A 185 -14.56 -19.58 -16.04
CA LEU A 185 -14.37 -18.40 -16.87
C LEU A 185 -12.99 -17.77 -16.66
N ILE A 186 -12.56 -17.60 -15.41
CA ILE A 186 -11.22 -17.08 -15.09
C ILE A 186 -10.14 -17.98 -15.68
N GLU A 187 -10.24 -19.29 -15.46
CA GLU A 187 -9.27 -20.25 -15.98
C GLU A 187 -9.20 -20.25 -17.51
N ASN A 188 -10.34 -20.12 -18.19
CA ASN A 188 -10.39 -20.02 -19.65
C ASN A 188 -9.74 -18.74 -20.15
N ILE A 189 -10.06 -17.58 -19.55
CA ILE A 189 -9.42 -16.30 -19.89
C ILE A 189 -7.91 -16.38 -19.68
N VAL A 190 -7.45 -16.98 -18.59
CA VAL A 190 -6.01 -17.15 -18.34
C VAL A 190 -5.38 -18.05 -19.40
N LYS A 191 -5.98 -19.22 -19.71
CA LYS A 191 -5.46 -20.15 -20.73
C LYS A 191 -5.42 -19.56 -22.14
N GLU A 192 -6.41 -18.75 -22.50
CA GLU A 192 -6.49 -18.10 -23.82
C GLU A 192 -5.42 -17.02 -23.99
N ASN A 193 -5.02 -16.35 -22.91
CA ASN A 193 -4.17 -15.17 -22.98
C ASN A 193 -2.73 -15.40 -22.48
N VAL A 194 -2.50 -16.41 -21.63
CA VAL A 194 -1.24 -16.61 -20.92
C VAL A 194 -0.88 -18.09 -20.87
N VAL A 195 0.40 -18.40 -21.14
CA VAL A 195 0.93 -19.75 -20.94
C VAL A 195 1.52 -19.85 -19.53
N THR A 196 0.95 -20.74 -18.72
CA THR A 196 1.48 -21.04 -17.39
C THR A 196 2.74 -21.89 -17.51
N LEU A 197 3.86 -21.37 -17.01
CA LEU A 197 5.15 -22.06 -16.97
C LEU A 197 5.49 -22.46 -15.54
N ASN A 198 6.31 -23.51 -15.38
CA ASN A 198 6.72 -23.99 -14.06
C ASN A 198 7.83 -23.10 -13.47
N ASP A 199 7.60 -22.55 -12.27
CA ASP A 199 8.52 -21.64 -11.59
C ASP A 199 9.96 -22.19 -11.47
N LYS A 200 10.12 -23.48 -11.10
CA LYS A 200 11.45 -24.11 -10.94
C LYS A 200 12.20 -24.18 -12.27
N LYS A 201 11.48 -24.37 -13.38
CA LYS A 201 12.07 -24.39 -14.72
C LYS A 201 12.44 -22.98 -15.18
N VAL A 202 11.58 -21.99 -14.91
CA VAL A 202 11.88 -20.58 -15.18
C VAL A 202 13.14 -20.14 -14.44
N GLU A 203 13.28 -20.52 -13.18
CA GLU A 203 14.44 -20.18 -12.36
C GLU A 203 15.72 -20.86 -12.85
N SER A 204 15.63 -22.12 -13.31
CA SER A 204 16.74 -22.83 -13.94
C SER A 204 17.23 -22.10 -15.21
N VAL A 205 16.32 -21.65 -16.06
CA VAL A 205 16.67 -20.87 -17.25
C VAL A 205 17.33 -19.55 -16.89
N LYS A 206 16.79 -18.80 -15.91
CA LYS A 206 17.37 -17.53 -15.46
C LYS A 206 18.79 -17.68 -14.90
N LYS A 207 19.10 -18.79 -14.21
CA LYS A 207 20.43 -19.03 -13.65
C LYS A 207 21.45 -19.49 -14.70
N ASN A 208 21.00 -20.23 -15.71
CA ASN A 208 21.90 -20.89 -16.67
C ASN A 208 22.00 -20.14 -18.01
N THR A 209 21.15 -19.15 -18.26
CA THR A 209 21.16 -18.35 -19.49
C THR A 209 21.49 -16.89 -19.17
N PRO A 210 22.53 -16.31 -19.77
CA PRO A 210 22.83 -14.87 -19.66
C PRO A 210 21.64 -13.99 -20.06
N ALA A 211 21.46 -12.86 -19.38
CA ALA A 211 20.30 -11.99 -19.56
C ALA A 211 20.18 -11.43 -20.98
N ASP A 212 21.31 -11.08 -21.61
CA ASP A 212 21.42 -10.59 -22.99
C ASP A 212 20.94 -11.62 -24.03
N VAL A 213 21.12 -12.91 -23.73
CA VAL A 213 20.63 -14.01 -24.59
C VAL A 213 19.13 -14.19 -24.43
N VAL A 214 18.60 -14.09 -23.21
CA VAL A 214 17.16 -14.17 -22.93
C VAL A 214 16.41 -13.00 -23.57
N ASP A 215 16.97 -11.80 -23.53
CA ASP A 215 16.38 -10.59 -24.10
C ASP A 215 16.24 -10.66 -25.63
N ALA A 216 17.03 -11.51 -26.29
CA ALA A 216 16.96 -11.75 -27.72
C ALA A 216 15.93 -12.83 -28.12
N TRP A 217 15.30 -13.50 -27.16
CA TRP A 217 14.33 -14.57 -27.45
C TRP A 217 12.98 -14.01 -27.88
N ASP A 218 12.37 -14.65 -28.88
CA ASP A 218 10.95 -14.50 -29.11
C ASP A 218 10.13 -15.33 -28.12
N THR A 219 8.82 -15.09 -28.10
CA THR A 219 7.87 -15.74 -27.18
C THR A 219 7.88 -17.27 -27.32
N VAL A 220 8.14 -17.81 -28.51
CA VAL A 220 8.14 -19.26 -28.78
C VAL A 220 9.41 -19.88 -28.19
N THR A 221 10.56 -19.29 -28.51
CA THR A 221 11.88 -19.70 -28.05
C THR A 221 11.96 -19.67 -26.52
N ALA A 222 11.44 -18.62 -25.88
CA ALA A 222 11.40 -18.52 -24.43
C ALA A 222 10.56 -19.64 -23.79
N ARG A 223 9.41 -19.99 -24.40
CA ARG A 223 8.54 -21.08 -23.92
C ARG A 223 9.20 -22.44 -24.08
N GLU A 224 9.83 -22.71 -25.22
CA GLU A 224 10.54 -23.96 -25.47
C GLU A 224 11.74 -24.13 -24.54
N ALA A 225 12.51 -23.06 -24.32
CA ALA A 225 13.63 -23.07 -23.39
C ALA A 225 13.19 -23.40 -21.95
N VAL A 226 12.10 -22.79 -21.48
CA VAL A 226 11.56 -23.07 -20.15
C VAL A 226 10.95 -24.48 -20.09
N ASN A 227 10.23 -24.94 -21.10
CA ASN A 227 9.64 -26.28 -21.09
C ASN A 227 10.69 -27.40 -21.18
N GLY A 228 11.75 -27.18 -21.97
CA GLY A 228 12.89 -28.08 -22.15
C GLY A 228 13.89 -28.06 -20.99
N ALA A 229 13.84 -27.04 -20.12
CA ALA A 229 14.68 -27.00 -18.94
C ALA A 229 14.38 -28.18 -18.00
N GLN A 230 15.41 -28.97 -17.71
CA GLN A 230 15.37 -29.89 -16.58
C GLN A 230 15.36 -29.05 -15.31
N GLY A 231 14.27 -29.12 -14.55
CA GLY A 231 14.26 -28.56 -13.20
C GLY A 231 15.38 -29.22 -12.40
N ARG A 232 16.25 -28.44 -11.75
CA ARG A 232 17.28 -28.99 -10.88
C ARG A 232 16.60 -29.86 -9.83
N LYS A 233 17.02 -31.11 -9.70
CA LYS A 233 16.51 -31.96 -8.62
C LYS A 233 17.04 -31.37 -7.32
N LEU A 234 16.19 -31.27 -6.31
CA LEU A 234 16.55 -30.77 -4.97
C LEU A 234 17.82 -31.44 -4.42
N LYS A 235 18.04 -32.70 -4.81
CA LYS A 235 19.22 -33.48 -4.46
C LYS A 235 20.52 -32.88 -5.02
N ASP A 236 20.50 -32.44 -6.26
CA ASP A 236 21.68 -31.89 -6.92
C ASP A 236 22.04 -30.53 -6.29
N GLU A 237 21.03 -29.74 -5.92
CA GLU A 237 21.19 -28.48 -5.18
C GLU A 237 21.80 -28.71 -3.78
N VAL A 238 21.30 -29.69 -3.04
CA VAL A 238 21.85 -30.04 -1.72
C VAL A 238 23.30 -30.52 -1.83
N ILE A 239 23.63 -31.32 -2.84
CA ILE A 239 25.00 -31.78 -3.06
C ILE A 239 25.92 -30.61 -3.39
N GLU A 240 25.49 -29.67 -4.23
CA GLU A 240 26.25 -28.47 -4.58
C GLU A 240 26.55 -27.60 -3.35
N ILE A 241 25.53 -27.35 -2.50
CA ILE A 241 25.67 -26.59 -1.25
C ILE A 241 26.64 -27.28 -0.30
N VAL A 242 26.46 -28.58 -0.05
CA VAL A 242 27.32 -29.35 0.87
C VAL A 242 28.76 -29.36 0.36
N THR A 243 28.97 -29.53 -0.94
CA THR A 243 30.31 -29.54 -1.55
C THR A 243 30.98 -28.17 -1.42
N THR A 244 30.23 -27.09 -1.62
CA THR A 244 30.73 -25.72 -1.48
C THR A 244 31.16 -25.45 -0.04
N VAL A 245 30.32 -25.80 0.94
CA VAL A 245 30.66 -25.66 2.37
C VAL A 245 31.88 -26.48 2.75
N LEU A 246 32.00 -27.72 2.26
CA LEU A 246 33.16 -28.58 2.54
C LEU A 246 34.46 -28.01 1.97
N ARG A 247 34.40 -27.41 0.77
CA ARG A 247 35.53 -26.74 0.13
C ARG A 247 35.91 -25.46 0.87
N ASP A 248 34.95 -24.58 1.15
CA ASP A 248 35.18 -23.29 1.79
C ASP A 248 35.72 -23.43 3.23
N ALA A 249 35.25 -24.47 3.94
CA ALA A 249 35.73 -24.80 5.27
C ALA A 249 37.04 -25.62 5.26
N ASN A 250 37.57 -25.96 4.08
CA ASN A 250 38.78 -26.75 3.90
C ASN A 250 38.79 -28.06 4.70
N ILE A 251 37.61 -28.69 4.83
CA ILE A 251 37.40 -29.89 5.66
C ILE A 251 37.96 -31.13 4.95
N ILE A 252 37.91 -31.13 3.61
CA ILE A 252 38.34 -32.26 2.78
C ILE A 252 39.38 -31.75 1.78
N PRO A 253 40.53 -32.44 1.65
CA PRO A 253 41.52 -32.15 0.60
C PRO A 253 40.89 -32.16 -0.81
N GLU A 254 41.31 -31.22 -1.66
CA GLU A 254 40.70 -31.02 -2.99
C GLU A 254 40.79 -32.27 -3.89
N ASP A 255 41.85 -33.08 -3.75
CA ASP A 255 42.05 -34.34 -4.46
C ASP A 255 41.02 -35.43 -4.08
N LEU A 256 40.39 -35.31 -2.92
CA LEU A 256 39.33 -36.20 -2.44
C LEU A 256 37.93 -35.67 -2.72
N MET A 257 37.78 -34.45 -3.26
CA MET A 257 36.46 -33.85 -3.47
C MET A 257 35.62 -34.58 -4.50
N GLY A 258 36.23 -35.08 -5.56
CA GLY A 258 35.55 -35.92 -6.55
C GLY A 258 34.94 -37.18 -5.91
N LYS A 259 35.63 -37.82 -4.98
CA LYS A 259 35.14 -39.01 -4.25
C LYS A 259 34.01 -38.66 -3.29
N ALA A 260 34.11 -37.53 -2.58
CA ALA A 260 33.08 -37.09 -1.65
C ALA A 260 31.74 -36.78 -2.37
N VAL A 261 31.80 -36.09 -3.52
CA VAL A 261 30.62 -35.83 -4.36
C VAL A 261 29.98 -37.14 -4.82
N LEU A 262 30.79 -38.10 -5.30
CA LEU A 262 30.31 -39.40 -5.73
C LEU A 262 29.60 -40.17 -4.59
N ASN A 263 30.17 -40.13 -3.38
CA ASN A 263 29.59 -40.75 -2.21
C ASN A 263 28.25 -40.10 -1.82
N LEU A 264 28.15 -38.76 -1.87
CA LEU A 264 26.90 -38.04 -1.62
C LEU A 264 25.83 -38.35 -2.68
N GLN A 265 26.22 -38.48 -3.95
CA GLN A 265 25.31 -38.89 -5.03
C GLN A 265 24.78 -40.32 -4.82
N GLN A 266 25.60 -41.21 -4.27
CA GLN A 266 25.22 -42.61 -4.04
C GLN A 266 24.54 -42.85 -2.68
N SER A 267 24.62 -41.91 -1.72
CA SER A 267 24.04 -42.03 -0.37
C SER A 267 22.55 -42.41 -0.40
N PRO A 268 22.19 -43.55 0.19
CA PRO A 268 20.80 -43.96 0.39
C PRO A 268 20.05 -43.00 1.33
N GLU A 269 20.70 -42.45 2.36
CA GLU A 269 20.06 -41.52 3.30
C GLU A 269 19.64 -40.22 2.60
N LEU A 270 20.52 -39.69 1.74
CA LEU A 270 20.22 -38.49 0.96
C LEU A 270 19.09 -38.76 -0.05
N LYS A 271 19.08 -39.94 -0.70
CA LYS A 271 17.98 -40.35 -1.58
C LYS A 271 16.65 -40.47 -0.83
N ALA A 272 16.66 -40.98 0.40
CA ALA A 272 15.46 -41.14 1.21
C ALA A 272 14.91 -39.80 1.72
N LYS A 273 15.77 -38.85 2.08
CA LYS A 273 15.35 -37.55 2.63
C LYS A 273 15.01 -36.49 1.58
N VAL A 274 15.49 -36.65 0.35
CA VAL A 274 15.26 -35.68 -0.74
C VAL A 274 14.12 -36.13 -1.69
N ARG A 275 13.45 -37.26 -1.40
CA ARG A 275 12.16 -37.60 -1.99
C ARG A 275 11.06 -36.80 -1.28
N ASN A 276 10.78 -35.61 -1.81
CA ASN A 276 9.50 -34.88 -1.75
C ASN A 276 9.60 -33.62 -2.64
#